data_AF-A0AAD8IF95-F1
#
_entry.id   AF-A0AAD8IF95-F1
#
_cell.length_a   1.000
_cell.length_b   1.000
_cell.length_c   1.000
_cell.angle_alpha   90.00
_cell.angle_beta   90.00
_cell.angle_gamma   90.00
#
_symmetry.space_group_name_H-M   'P 1'
#
loop_
_entity.id
_entity.type
_entity.pdbx_description
1 polymer ?
#
loop_
_entity_poly.entity_id
_entity_poly.type
_entity_poly.pdbx_seq_one_letter_code
_entity_poly.pdbx_strand_id
1 'polypeptide(L)'
;MRQVVFTGGAPNVSNAYTINGQLGDLYACSRQDTTRLFVSPSDTVLLRVINSALNQQLFFIVANHMLTVVAADAVYSKPFATNVIMVGPGQTTDVLLTANQSPGHYYMAARAYGSHFFLNPFLE
;
A
#
# COMPACT_ATOMS: atom_id res chain seq x y z
N MET A 1 5.52 12.67 -19.45
CA MET A 1 6.24 11.75 -20.36
C MET A 1 6.91 12.44 -21.56
N ARG A 2 6.27 13.41 -22.26
CA ARG A 2 6.88 14.07 -23.45
C ARG A 2 8.29 14.63 -23.22
N GLN A 3 8.53 15.25 -22.07
CA GLN A 3 9.84 15.82 -21.74
C GLN A 3 10.93 14.75 -21.56
N VAL A 4 10.60 13.60 -20.98
CA VAL A 4 11.54 12.48 -20.75
C VAL A 4 12.00 11.83 -22.05
N VAL A 5 11.10 11.65 -23.01
CA VAL A 5 11.42 11.09 -24.33
C VAL A 5 12.44 11.96 -25.07
N PHE A 6 12.44 13.27 -24.81
CA PHE A 6 13.33 14.21 -25.45
C PHE A 6 14.66 14.40 -24.70
N THR A 7 14.65 14.40 -23.35
CA THR A 7 15.84 14.71 -22.54
C THR A 7 16.60 13.48 -22.05
N GLY A 8 15.99 12.29 -22.06
CA GLY A 8 16.57 11.07 -21.47
C GLY A 8 16.71 11.11 -19.94
N GLY A 9 16.22 12.17 -19.29
CA GLY A 9 16.28 12.33 -17.83
C GLY A 9 15.15 11.59 -17.09
N ALA A 10 15.26 11.49 -15.76
CA ALA A 10 14.22 10.88 -14.94
C ALA A 10 12.87 11.62 -15.07
N PRO A 11 11.73 10.91 -15.04
CA PRO A 11 10.42 11.54 -15.00
C PRO A 11 10.23 12.36 -13.71
N ASN A 12 9.38 13.38 -13.79
CA ASN A 12 8.99 14.14 -12.59
C ASN A 12 8.33 13.20 -11.57
N VAL A 13 8.63 13.42 -10.29
CA VAL A 13 8.02 12.66 -9.20
C VAL A 13 6.53 13.00 -9.11
N SER A 14 5.72 11.98 -8.81
CA SER A 14 4.29 12.18 -8.56
C SER A 14 4.08 13.04 -7.32
N ASN A 15 3.01 13.85 -7.32
CA ASN A 15 2.63 14.62 -6.14
C ASN A 15 2.15 13.73 -4.98
N ALA A 16 1.64 12.52 -5.28
CA ALA A 16 1.08 11.63 -4.29
C ALA A 16 0.98 10.17 -4.79
N TYR A 17 0.78 9.25 -3.85
CA TYR A 17 0.37 7.86 -4.10
C TYR A 17 -1.07 7.66 -3.68
N THR A 18 -1.72 6.66 -4.28
CA THR A 18 -3.14 6.39 -4.02
C THR A 18 -3.37 4.92 -3.66
N ILE A 19 -4.41 4.68 -2.87
CA ILE A 19 -4.97 3.34 -2.62
C ILE A 19 -6.36 3.30 -3.23
N ASN A 20 -6.55 2.42 -4.21
CA ASN A 20 -7.78 2.32 -5.02
C ASN A 20 -8.20 3.67 -5.67
N GLY A 21 -7.22 4.45 -6.14
CA GLY A 21 -7.45 5.72 -6.83
C GLY A 21 -7.61 6.94 -5.91
N GLN A 22 -7.62 6.74 -4.58
CA GLN A 22 -7.83 7.81 -3.59
C GLN A 22 -6.53 8.13 -2.85
N LEU A 23 -6.27 9.42 -2.58
CA LEU A 23 -5.01 9.88 -1.97
C LEU A 23 -4.96 9.60 -0.47
N GLY A 24 -6.12 9.56 0.18
CA GLY A 24 -6.26 9.30 1.62
C GLY A 24 -6.27 10.57 2.47
N ASP A 25 -6.29 10.38 3.79
CA ASP A 25 -6.58 11.45 4.76
C ASP A 25 -5.47 12.51 4.92
N LEU A 26 -4.25 12.15 4.54
CA LEU A 26 -3.06 12.98 4.75
C LEU A 26 -2.86 14.06 3.68
N TYR A 27 -3.63 14.01 2.58
CA TYR A 27 -3.57 15.02 1.52
C TYR A 27 -4.71 16.03 1.66
N ALA A 28 -4.39 17.30 1.38
CA ALA A 28 -5.37 18.37 1.34
C ALA A 28 -6.51 18.01 0.37
N CYS A 29 -7.75 18.28 0.79
CA CYS A 29 -8.97 18.05 0.01
C CYS A 29 -9.28 16.59 -0.36
N SER A 30 -8.60 15.58 0.21
CA SER A 30 -8.85 14.15 -0.11
C SER A 30 -9.51 13.32 1.00
N ARG A 31 -9.68 13.85 2.21
CA ARG A 31 -10.18 13.11 3.39
C ARG A 31 -11.57 12.48 3.21
N GLN A 32 -12.43 13.11 2.41
CA GLN A 32 -13.82 12.68 2.24
C GLN A 32 -13.92 11.39 1.41
N ASP A 33 -13.00 11.20 0.47
CA ASP A 33 -13.02 10.10 -0.50
C ASP A 33 -12.05 8.97 -0.15
N THR A 34 -11.45 8.99 1.05
CA THR A 34 -10.51 7.94 1.48
C THR A 34 -11.15 6.56 1.42
N THR A 35 -10.48 5.63 0.74
CA THR A 35 -10.87 4.23 0.64
C THR A 35 -11.02 3.59 2.02
N ARG A 36 -12.20 3.04 2.31
CA ARG A 36 -12.52 2.34 3.57
C ARG A 36 -12.99 0.93 3.27
N LEU A 37 -12.47 -0.04 4.02
CA LEU A 37 -12.91 -1.44 4.02
C LEU A 37 -13.55 -1.72 5.38
N PHE A 38 -14.79 -2.22 5.36
CA PHE A 38 -15.51 -2.61 6.57
C PHE A 38 -15.35 -4.11 6.77
N VAL A 39 -14.93 -4.52 7.97
CA VAL A 39 -14.71 -5.92 8.34
C VAL A 39 -15.37 -6.18 9.68
N SER A 40 -15.95 -7.37 9.88
CA SER A 40 -16.49 -7.73 11.19
C SER A 40 -15.36 -8.23 12.09
N PRO A 41 -15.50 -8.10 13.43
CA PRO A 41 -14.53 -8.66 14.35
C PRO A 41 -14.35 -10.16 14.12
N SER A 42 -13.09 -10.62 14.14
CA SER A 42 -12.67 -12.02 13.88
C SER A 42 -12.81 -12.51 12.44
N ASP A 43 -13.32 -11.70 11.50
CA ASP A 43 -13.32 -12.07 10.08
C ASP A 43 -11.89 -12.15 9.55
N THR A 44 -11.67 -13.08 8.63
CA THR A 44 -10.44 -13.13 7.82
C THR A 44 -10.76 -12.73 6.39
N VAL A 45 -10.09 -11.68 5.92
CA VAL A 45 -10.30 -11.09 4.61
C VAL A 45 -9.07 -11.31 3.73
N LEU A 46 -9.30 -11.68 2.48
CA LEU A 46 -8.27 -11.74 1.46
C LEU A 46 -8.11 -10.37 0.81
N LEU A 47 -6.96 -9.73 1.04
CA LEU A 47 -6.56 -8.50 0.37
C LEU A 47 -5.66 -8.86 -0.82
N ARG A 48 -6.08 -8.44 -2.02
CA ARG A 48 -5.28 -8.58 -3.24
C ARG A 48 -4.54 -7.27 -3.48
N VAL A 49 -3.29 -7.20 -3.07
CA VAL A 49 -2.48 -6.00 -3.16
C VAL A 49 -1.82 -5.96 -4.53
N ILE A 50 -2.12 -4.94 -5.32
CA ILE A 50 -1.61 -4.76 -6.68
C ILE A 50 -0.89 -3.42 -6.74
N ASN A 51 0.39 -3.43 -7.10
CA ASN A 51 1.12 -2.20 -7.33
C ASN A 51 0.95 -1.76 -8.79
N SER A 52 0.04 -0.80 -9.01
CA SER A 52 -0.18 -0.14 -10.31
C SER A 52 0.59 1.17 -10.48
N ALA A 53 1.55 1.47 -9.59
CA ALA A 53 2.44 2.62 -9.74
C ALA A 53 3.46 2.37 -10.86
N LEU A 54 3.95 3.45 -11.47
CA LEU A 54 4.81 3.35 -12.66
C LEU A 54 6.25 2.93 -12.33
N ASN A 55 6.87 3.53 -11.31
CA ASN A 55 8.34 3.55 -11.21
C ASN A 55 8.94 3.15 -9.85
N GLN A 56 8.14 2.85 -8.83
CA GLN A 56 8.69 2.58 -7.50
C GLN A 56 7.98 1.44 -6.78
N GLN A 57 8.79 0.66 -6.07
CA GLN A 57 8.28 -0.38 -5.18
C GLN A 57 7.64 0.29 -3.97
N LEU A 58 6.52 -0.27 -3.51
CA LEU A 58 5.77 0.27 -2.39
C LEU A 58 5.81 -0.73 -1.24
N PHE A 59 6.12 -0.24 -0.04
CA PHE A 59 5.77 -0.94 1.18
C PHE A 59 4.29 -0.73 1.46
N PHE A 60 3.59 -1.79 1.84
CA PHE A 60 2.20 -1.76 2.27
C PHE A 60 2.04 -2.37 3.66
N ILE A 61 1.29 -1.69 4.52
CA ILE A 61 0.99 -2.10 5.90
C ILE A 61 -0.48 -1.83 6.23
N VAL A 62 -0.98 -2.56 7.23
CA VAL A 62 -2.22 -2.23 7.93
C VAL A 62 -1.92 -2.05 9.41
N ALA A 63 -2.26 -0.89 9.97
CA ALA A 63 -1.93 -0.55 11.34
C ALA A 63 -2.42 -1.63 12.32
N ASN A 64 -1.54 -2.07 13.22
CA ASN A 64 -1.79 -3.09 14.24
C ASN A 64 -2.30 -4.45 13.73
N HIS A 65 -2.18 -4.75 12.43
CA HIS A 65 -2.59 -6.04 11.86
C HIS A 65 -1.41 -6.73 11.21
N MET A 66 -1.29 -8.04 11.45
CA MET A 66 -0.38 -8.90 10.69
C MET A 66 -1.01 -9.30 9.36
N LEU A 67 -0.18 -9.37 8.33
CA LEU A 67 -0.52 -9.82 6.98
C LEU A 67 0.07 -11.20 6.77
N THR A 68 -0.77 -12.18 6.45
CA THR A 68 -0.30 -13.53 6.07
C THR A 68 -0.25 -13.62 4.56
N VAL A 69 0.95 -13.59 3.99
CA VAL A 69 1.14 -13.73 2.54
C VAL A 69 0.84 -15.17 2.14
N VAL A 70 0.00 -15.36 1.12
CA VAL A 70 -0.41 -16.68 0.63
C VAL A 70 -0.10 -16.90 -0.85
N ALA A 71 -0.03 -15.83 -1.65
CA ALA A 71 0.38 -15.93 -3.05
C ALA A 71 1.13 -14.66 -3.50
N ALA A 72 1.98 -14.83 -4.50
CA ALA A 72 2.63 -13.73 -5.21
C ALA A 72 2.56 -14.02 -6.72
N ASP A 73 2.21 -13.00 -7.51
CA ASP A 73 2.10 -13.10 -8.98
C ASP A 73 1.28 -14.30 -9.47
N ALA A 74 0.11 -14.49 -8.83
CA ALA A 74 -0.83 -15.59 -9.05
C ALA A 74 -0.28 -17.01 -8.78
N VAL A 75 0.85 -17.13 -8.08
CA VAL A 75 1.44 -18.40 -7.65
C VAL A 75 1.36 -18.52 -6.14
N TYR A 76 0.78 -19.62 -5.67
CA TYR A 76 0.72 -19.91 -4.24
C TYR A 76 2.11 -20.11 -3.65
N SER A 77 2.32 -19.48 -2.50
CA SER A 77 3.57 -19.55 -1.74
C SER A 77 3.32 -20.23 -0.40
N LYS A 78 4.38 -20.70 0.25
CA LYS A 78 4.27 -21.18 1.63
C LYS A 78 3.82 -20.01 2.51
N PRO A 79 2.70 -20.11 3.24
CA PRO A 79 2.20 -18.97 4.00
C PRO A 79 3.19 -18.50 5.05
N PHE A 80 3.36 -17.18 5.16
CA PHE A 80 4.17 -16.55 6.20
C PHE A 80 3.54 -15.24 6.64
N ALA A 81 3.67 -14.94 7.94
CA ALA A 81 3.10 -13.75 8.54
C ALA A 81 4.15 -12.63 8.62
N THR A 82 3.76 -11.41 8.25
CA THR A 82 4.60 -10.22 8.28
C THR A 82 3.77 -8.98 8.60
N ASN A 83 4.39 -7.94 9.13
CA ASN A 83 3.72 -6.65 9.35
C ASN A 83 3.75 -5.75 8.10
N VAL A 84 4.66 -6.05 7.17
CA VAL A 84 4.91 -5.25 5.97
C VAL A 84 5.21 -6.16 4.78
N ILE A 85 4.67 -5.78 3.64
CA ILE A 85 5.03 -6.38 2.34
C ILE A 85 5.63 -5.30 1.44
N MET A 86 6.54 -5.68 0.56
CA MET A 86 7.08 -4.83 -0.49
C MET A 86 6.60 -5.37 -1.83
N VAL A 87 5.91 -4.54 -2.61
CA VAL A 87 5.35 -4.94 -3.91
C VAL A 87 5.98 -4.08 -5.00
N GLY A 88 6.61 -4.70 -5.99
CA GLY A 88 7.17 -4.01 -7.15
C GLY A 88 6.11 -3.59 -8.17
N PRO A 89 6.37 -2.58 -9.02
CA PRO A 89 5.47 -2.20 -10.11
C PRO A 89 5.03 -3.40 -10.95
N GLY A 90 3.72 -3.54 -11.16
CA GLY A 90 3.13 -4.64 -11.91
C GLY A 90 3.00 -5.96 -11.14
N GLN A 91 3.58 -6.08 -9.93
CA GLN A 91 3.43 -7.27 -9.11
C GLN A 91 2.13 -7.27 -8.31
N THR A 92 1.74 -8.49 -7.94
CA THR A 92 0.57 -8.76 -7.11
C THR A 92 0.96 -9.62 -5.91
N THR A 93 0.34 -9.35 -4.77
CA THR A 93 0.54 -10.16 -3.57
C THR A 93 -0.80 -10.33 -2.87
N ASP A 94 -1.17 -11.60 -2.65
CA ASP A 94 -2.37 -11.97 -1.93
C ASP A 94 -2.03 -12.17 -0.46
N VAL A 95 -2.70 -11.40 0.40
CA VAL A 95 -2.51 -11.47 1.85
C VAL A 95 -3.83 -11.69 2.58
N LEU A 96 -3.81 -12.57 3.57
CA LEU A 96 -4.91 -12.71 4.53
C LEU A 96 -4.68 -11.75 5.70
N LEU A 97 -5.72 -10.99 6.03
CA LEU A 97 -5.79 -10.14 7.21
C LEU A 97 -6.91 -10.67 8.11
N THR A 98 -6.59 -10.95 9.37
CA THR A 98 -7.58 -11.32 10.38
C THR A 98 -7.88 -10.12 11.27
N ALA A 99 -9.15 -9.73 11.36
CA ALA A 99 -9.62 -8.60 12.17
C ALA A 99 -9.67 -8.95 13.66
N ASN A 100 -8.49 -9.18 14.26
CA ASN A 100 -8.32 -9.61 15.65
C ASN A 100 -8.08 -8.46 16.64
N GLN A 101 -8.08 -7.21 16.17
CA GLN A 101 -7.92 -6.04 17.02
C GLN A 101 -9.26 -5.54 17.57
N SER A 102 -9.23 -4.66 18.58
CA SER A 102 -10.45 -4.04 19.11
C SER A 102 -11.19 -3.25 18.01
N PRO A 103 -12.53 -3.21 18.02
CA PRO A 103 -13.29 -2.45 17.03
C PRO A 103 -12.84 -0.98 16.98
N GLY A 104 -12.46 -0.51 15.79
CA GLY A 104 -11.90 0.81 15.59
C GLY A 104 -11.46 1.05 14.14
N HIS A 105 -10.79 2.18 13.90
CA HIS A 105 -10.24 2.51 12.60
C HIS A 105 -8.75 2.25 12.57
N TYR A 106 -8.31 1.50 11.56
CA TYR A 106 -6.91 1.15 11.34
C TYR A 106 -6.49 1.59 9.94
N TYR A 107 -5.42 2.36 9.85
CA TYR A 107 -4.94 2.87 8.57
C TYR A 107 -4.32 1.76 7.72
N MET A 108 -4.73 1.70 6.45
CA MET A 108 -3.95 1.07 5.39
C MET A 108 -3.03 2.13 4.81
N ALA A 109 -1.73 1.86 4.78
CA ALA A 109 -0.75 2.82 4.32
C ALA A 109 0.21 2.19 3.33
N ALA A 110 0.54 2.97 2.30
CA ALA A 110 1.58 2.61 1.33
C ALA A 110 2.65 3.71 1.27
N ARG A 111 3.91 3.32 1.19
CA ARG A 111 5.04 4.24 1.06
C ARG A 111 6.04 3.72 0.05
N ALA A 112 6.57 4.59 -0.80
CA ALA A 112 7.64 4.22 -1.71
C ALA A 112 8.91 3.81 -0.96
N TYR A 113 9.53 2.73 -1.43
CA TYR A 113 10.89 2.38 -1.07
C TYR A 113 11.83 3.46 -1.60
N GLY A 114 12.59 4.06 -0.70
CA GLY A 114 13.59 5.07 -1.03
C GLY A 114 14.57 5.20 0.12
N SER A 115 15.86 5.19 -0.19
CA SER A 115 16.93 5.43 0.77
C SER A 115 17.02 6.90 1.21
N HIS A 116 16.21 7.79 0.61
CA HIS A 116 16.19 9.21 0.95
C HIS A 116 15.33 9.45 2.19
N PHE A 117 15.99 9.90 3.26
CA PHE A 117 15.45 10.23 4.57
C PHE A 117 14.48 11.42 4.47
N PHE A 118 13.22 11.17 4.12
CA PHE A 118 12.14 12.10 4.46
C PHE A 118 11.61 11.69 5.83
N LEU A 119 11.73 12.62 6.79
CA LEU A 119 11.22 12.55 8.15
C LEU A 119 9.83 11.90 8.16
N ASN A 120 9.61 10.95 9.07
CA ASN A 120 8.34 10.26 9.28
C ASN A 120 7.14 11.23 9.21
N PRO A 121 6.26 11.15 8.19
CA PRO A 121 4.98 11.85 8.23
C PRO A 121 3.94 11.12 9.10
N PHE A 122 4.34 10.05 9.80
CA PHE A 122 3.48 9.26 10.69
C PHE A 122 3.69 9.59 12.18
N LEU A 123 4.39 10.70 12.49
CA LEU A 123 4.61 11.19 13.86
C LEU A 123 4.11 12.63 14.07
N GLU A 124 3.08 13.05 13.33
CA GLU A 124 2.22 14.18 13.73
C GLU A 124 0.77 13.72 13.85
#